data_AF-A0A7W5VF49-F1
#
_entry.id   AF-A0A7W5VF49-F1
#
_cell.length_a   1.000
_cell.length_b   1.000
_cell.length_c   1.000
_cell.angle_alpha   90.00
_cell.angle_beta   90.00
_cell.angle_gamma   90.00
#
_symmetry.space_group_name_H-M   'P 1'
#
loop_
_entity.id
_entity.type
_entity.pdbx_description
1 polymer ?
#
loop_
_entity_poly.entity_id
_entity_poly.type
_entity_poly.pdbx_seq_one_letter_code
_entity_poly.pdbx_strand_id
1 'polypeptide(L)'
;MGKGTRLRRQRDGVLSLLFCDLDFDRASRPFGRGVAPAPPGGWAVGRAGLVYATWDGNRCQITGDELIEGRHPASRLIAALRANQHLIIGHGLLICDLRAVAMVADVPDSVVRRSVDTLALAHRLRGGSYSTGCGLSDLARENLGVHRRKPHVPDMLSGSRSSDFRVGRGDHDPREDATLLMLLWQKIATTRALAWGDGFTAGGRKGSVALTVEHVEELTGKQPQTEADRWRSGLRAEGIYRDTANGQVRAQRLIAADLPSLAVIRDVAERLQAAGLLPAVQLSDEELYTACQWMSYGQNLDVRSRIAEGRSLTKALRERIAQALWESTHPEWINAMFAVRRQARTSALALMKSQELVQEQSRIRARLFAAIDTP
;
A
#
# COMPACT_ATOMS: atom_id res chain seq x y z
N MET A 1 25.13 -22.16 9.98
CA MET A 1 23.97 -23.08 10.00
C MET A 1 22.89 -22.49 10.89
N GLY A 2 21.92 -21.78 10.32
CA GLY A 2 20.88 -21.09 11.07
C GLY A 2 19.72 -22.03 11.41
N LYS A 3 19.42 -22.19 12.69
CA LYS A 3 18.23 -22.92 13.16
C LYS A 3 16.99 -22.20 12.65
N GLY A 4 16.29 -22.82 11.70
CA GLY A 4 15.03 -22.29 11.15
C GLY A 4 14.01 -22.08 12.27
N THR A 5 13.47 -20.86 12.33
CA THR A 5 12.29 -20.51 13.13
C THR A 5 11.14 -21.38 12.63
N ARG A 6 10.97 -22.56 13.24
CA ARG A 6 9.80 -23.42 13.00
C ARG A 6 8.59 -22.60 13.40
N LEU A 7 7.75 -22.25 12.41
CA LEU A 7 6.34 -21.91 12.62
C LEU A 7 5.79 -22.84 13.69
N ARG A 8 5.07 -22.30 14.67
CA ARG A 8 4.51 -23.05 15.80
C ARG A 8 3.44 -24.02 15.29
N ARG A 9 3.83 -25.10 14.62
CA ARG A 9 3.04 -26.33 14.54
C ARG A 9 3.24 -27.05 15.85
N GLN A 10 2.18 -27.13 16.65
CA GLN A 10 1.95 -28.16 17.67
C GLN A 10 0.75 -27.67 18.49
N ARG A 11 -0.41 -28.33 18.48
CA ARG A 11 -0.73 -29.76 18.38
C ARG A 11 -1.93 -29.93 17.41
N ASP A 12 -2.13 -31.12 16.83
CA ASP A 12 -3.39 -31.54 16.18
C ASP A 12 -3.66 -31.20 14.69
N GLY A 13 -2.65 -30.82 13.90
CA GLY A 13 -2.84 -30.68 12.43
C GLY A 13 -3.60 -29.43 11.98
N VAL A 14 -4.01 -28.58 12.92
CA VAL A 14 -4.64 -27.28 12.67
C VAL A 14 -3.59 -26.22 12.38
N LEU A 15 -3.79 -25.44 11.31
CA LEU A 15 -2.90 -24.35 10.90
C LEU A 15 -3.47 -23.00 11.37
N SER A 16 -2.64 -22.18 12.02
CA SER A 16 -3.00 -20.82 12.41
C SER A 16 -2.66 -19.84 11.28
N LEU A 17 -3.67 -19.11 10.82
CA LEU A 17 -3.64 -18.21 9.67
C LEU A 17 -3.97 -16.78 10.08
N LEU A 18 -3.39 -15.83 9.36
CA LEU A 18 -3.72 -14.42 9.42
C LEU A 18 -3.91 -13.92 8.00
N PHE A 19 -5.11 -13.47 7.66
CA PHE A 19 -5.41 -12.82 6.40
C PHE A 19 -5.28 -11.31 6.56
N CYS A 20 -4.62 -10.66 5.61
CA CYS A 20 -4.29 -9.25 5.68
C CYS A 20 -4.61 -8.54 4.36
N ASP A 21 -5.28 -7.40 4.45
CA ASP A 21 -5.47 -6.44 3.36
C ASP A 21 -5.15 -5.03 3.85
N LEU A 22 -4.52 -4.23 2.98
CA LEU A 22 -4.17 -2.84 3.27
C LEU A 22 -5.00 -1.90 2.40
N ASP A 23 -5.54 -0.89 3.06
CA ASP A 23 -6.07 0.28 2.40
C ASP A 23 -5.06 1.43 2.47
N PHE A 24 -4.89 2.06 1.32
CA PHE A 24 -3.97 3.16 1.14
C PHE A 24 -4.73 4.47 0.96
N ASP A 25 -4.23 5.51 1.60
CA ASP A 25 -4.64 6.87 1.30
C ASP A 25 -3.99 7.24 -0.04
N ARG A 26 -4.82 7.52 -1.06
CA ARG A 26 -4.33 7.84 -2.42
C ARG A 26 -3.54 9.15 -2.41
N ALA A 27 -2.24 9.09 -2.17
CA ALA A 27 -1.33 10.08 -2.70
C ALA A 27 -1.01 9.66 -4.14
N SER A 28 -1.58 10.38 -5.12
CA SER A 28 -1.26 10.26 -6.55
C SER A 28 -1.30 8.85 -7.16
N ARG A 29 -2.44 8.47 -7.74
CA ARG A 29 -2.39 7.54 -8.87
C ARG A 29 -2.29 8.37 -10.16
N PRO A 30 -1.31 8.13 -11.03
CA PRO A 30 -1.49 8.44 -12.44
C PRO A 30 -2.39 7.35 -13.03
N PHE A 31 -3.62 7.69 -13.42
CA PHE A 31 -4.41 6.84 -14.32
C PHE A 31 -4.79 7.65 -15.55
N GLY A 32 -4.28 7.23 -16.71
CA GLY A 32 -4.82 7.56 -18.03
C GLY A 32 -4.91 6.25 -18.82
N ARG A 33 -5.80 6.17 -19.82
CA ARG A 33 -5.83 5.03 -20.75
C ARG A 33 -4.42 4.84 -21.35
N GLY A 34 -3.87 3.63 -21.26
CA GLY A 34 -2.58 3.28 -21.89
C GLY A 34 -1.33 3.55 -21.04
N VAL A 35 -1.45 4.04 -19.80
CA VAL A 35 -0.30 4.18 -18.90
C VAL A 35 -0.14 2.88 -18.10
N ALA A 36 1.06 2.28 -18.15
CA ALA A 36 1.39 1.11 -17.34
C ALA A 36 1.08 1.39 -15.85
N PRO A 37 0.54 0.42 -15.08
CA PRO A 37 0.23 0.64 -13.68
C PRO A 37 1.50 1.10 -12.95
N ALA A 38 1.48 2.34 -12.45
CA ALA A 38 2.61 2.87 -11.70
C ALA A 38 2.90 1.95 -10.50
N PRO A 39 4.19 1.67 -10.21
CA PRO A 39 4.54 0.82 -9.08
C PRO A 39 4.01 1.43 -7.76
N PRO A 40 3.66 0.58 -6.77
CA PRO A 40 3.00 0.96 -5.52
C PRO A 40 3.78 1.92 -4.59
N GLY A 41 4.96 2.42 -4.98
CA GLY A 41 5.83 3.24 -4.12
C GLY A 41 5.36 4.69 -3.88
N GLY A 42 4.09 5.00 -4.18
CA GLY A 42 3.46 6.29 -3.90
C GLY A 42 2.27 6.19 -2.95
N TRP A 43 2.06 5.04 -2.30
CA TRP A 43 0.86 4.80 -1.50
C TRP A 43 1.16 5.01 -0.02
N ALA A 44 0.43 5.90 0.63
CA ALA A 44 0.49 6.04 2.08
C ALA A 44 -0.37 4.95 2.72
N VAL A 45 0.22 4.12 3.60
CA VAL A 45 -0.53 3.12 4.35
C VAL A 45 -1.52 3.86 5.26
N GLY A 46 -2.82 3.65 5.06
CA GLY A 46 -3.87 4.34 5.82
C GLY A 46 -4.49 3.42 6.88
N ARG A 47 -4.94 2.24 6.45
CA ARG A 47 -5.58 1.24 7.33
C ARG A 47 -5.13 -0.16 6.95
N ALA A 48 -5.15 -1.08 7.90
CA ALA A 48 -4.96 -2.51 7.64
C ALA A 48 -6.06 -3.32 8.31
N GLY A 49 -6.68 -4.22 7.55
CA GLY A 49 -7.65 -5.19 8.06
C GLY A 49 -6.96 -6.54 8.25
N LEU A 50 -7.08 -7.08 9.45
CA LEU A 50 -6.53 -8.39 9.82
C LEU A 50 -7.67 -9.33 10.20
N VAL A 51 -7.64 -10.55 9.69
CA VAL A 51 -8.59 -11.62 10.04
C VAL A 51 -7.79 -12.85 10.47
N TYR A 52 -7.96 -13.24 11.73
CA TYR A 52 -7.31 -14.39 12.33
C TYR A 52 -8.19 -15.62 12.14
N ALA A 53 -7.59 -16.73 11.72
CA ALA A 53 -8.33 -17.97 11.52
C ALA A 53 -7.49 -19.21 11.86
N THR A 54 -8.19 -20.32 12.09
CA THR A 54 -7.62 -21.66 12.14
C THR A 54 -8.13 -22.50 10.98
N TRP A 55 -7.28 -23.31 10.38
CA TRP A 55 -7.64 -24.22 9.29
C TRP A 55 -7.37 -25.67 9.67
N ASP A 56 -8.39 -26.52 9.54
CA ASP A 56 -8.36 -27.94 9.92
C ASP A 56 -7.94 -28.88 8.77
N GLY A 57 -7.64 -28.34 7.59
CA GLY A 57 -7.40 -29.10 6.36
C GLY A 57 -8.53 -29.00 5.34
N ASN A 58 -9.71 -28.53 5.74
CA ASN A 58 -10.89 -28.39 4.88
C ASN A 58 -11.55 -27.02 4.99
N ARG A 59 -11.65 -26.47 6.22
CA ARG A 59 -12.38 -25.24 6.51
C ARG A 59 -11.58 -24.29 7.41
N CYS A 60 -11.68 -23.01 7.11
CA CYS A 60 -11.22 -21.92 7.97
C CYS A 60 -12.32 -21.57 8.98
N GLN A 61 -11.94 -21.43 10.24
CA GLN A 61 -12.77 -20.86 11.30
C GLN A 61 -12.12 -19.56 11.76
N ILE A 62 -12.85 -18.45 11.65
CA ILE A 62 -12.39 -17.15 12.14
C ILE A 62 -12.32 -17.21 13.67
N THR A 63 -11.18 -16.80 14.21
CA THR A 63 -10.92 -16.72 15.65
C THR A 63 -10.84 -15.28 16.17
N GLY A 64 -10.78 -14.30 15.26
CA GLY A 64 -10.84 -12.89 15.58
C GLY A 64 -10.57 -12.01 14.35
N ASP A 65 -10.76 -10.71 14.50
CA ASP A 65 -10.34 -9.71 13.53
C ASP A 65 -9.78 -8.47 14.24
N GLU A 66 -9.02 -7.65 13.51
CA GLU A 66 -8.45 -6.40 13.99
C GLU A 66 -8.44 -5.38 12.86
N LEU A 67 -8.85 -4.16 13.16
CA LEU A 67 -8.69 -3.00 12.27
C LEU A 67 -7.58 -2.11 12.84
N ILE A 68 -6.51 -1.94 12.07
CA ILE A 68 -5.43 -1.01 12.38
C ILE A 68 -5.69 0.30 11.65
N GLU A 69 -5.84 1.37 12.41
CA GLU A 69 -6.06 2.73 11.93
C GLU A 69 -5.36 3.76 12.82
N GLY A 70 -5.40 5.03 12.42
CA GLY A 70 -4.84 6.14 13.19
C GLY A 70 -3.36 6.38 12.94
N ARG A 71 -2.68 6.95 13.93
CA ARG A 71 -1.27 7.36 13.83
C ARG A 71 -0.38 6.11 13.80
N HIS A 72 0.48 5.98 12.79
CA HIS A 72 1.44 4.88 12.59
C HIS A 72 0.85 3.49 12.22
N PRO A 73 0.04 3.39 11.16
CA PRO A 73 -0.59 2.11 10.79
C PRO A 73 0.44 1.07 10.31
N ALA A 74 1.57 1.48 9.76
CA ALA A 74 2.58 0.57 9.22
C ALA A 74 3.37 -0.13 10.33
N SER A 75 3.88 0.60 11.35
CA SER A 75 4.56 -0.05 12.47
C SER A 75 3.63 -0.92 13.30
N ARG A 76 2.38 -0.49 13.51
CA ARG A 76 1.37 -1.29 14.22
C ARG A 76 1.07 -2.59 13.47
N LEU A 77 0.93 -2.53 12.14
CA LEU A 77 0.80 -3.71 11.32
C LEU A 77 2.00 -4.65 11.52
N ILE A 78 3.23 -4.16 11.40
CA ILE A 78 4.42 -5.00 11.58
C ILE A 78 4.49 -5.61 12.98
N ALA A 79 4.12 -4.87 14.02
CA ALA A 79 4.03 -5.40 15.37
C ALA A 79 3.03 -6.57 15.46
N ALA A 80 1.83 -6.40 14.91
CA ALA A 80 0.81 -7.45 14.84
C ALA A 80 1.27 -8.68 14.04
N LEU A 81 1.84 -8.46 12.85
CA LEU A 81 2.38 -9.54 12.01
C LEU A 81 3.49 -10.32 12.70
N ARG A 82 4.35 -9.63 13.48
CA ARG A 82 5.49 -10.24 14.19
C ARG A 82 5.04 -11.03 15.42
N ALA A 83 4.09 -10.51 16.19
CA ALA A 83 3.66 -11.09 17.46
C ALA A 83 3.04 -12.48 17.31
N ASN A 84 2.24 -12.69 16.27
CA ASN A 84 1.26 -13.78 16.31
C ASN A 84 1.75 -15.13 15.73
N GLN A 85 2.94 -15.24 15.13
CA GLN A 85 3.50 -16.49 14.55
C GLN A 85 2.59 -17.25 13.54
N HIS A 86 1.47 -16.66 13.09
CA HIS A 86 0.59 -17.24 12.05
C HIS A 86 1.29 -17.28 10.69
N LEU A 87 0.81 -18.13 9.79
CA LEU A 87 1.06 -17.94 8.36
C LEU A 87 0.27 -16.72 7.88
N ILE A 88 0.95 -15.78 7.25
CA ILE A 88 0.37 -14.50 6.82
C ILE A 88 -0.04 -14.65 5.36
N ILE A 89 -1.31 -14.43 5.05
CA ILE A 89 -1.86 -14.58 3.71
C ILE A 89 -2.39 -13.23 3.26
N GLY A 90 -1.95 -12.76 2.11
CA GLY A 90 -2.49 -11.55 1.49
C GLY A 90 -2.60 -11.69 -0.03
N HIS A 91 -3.15 -10.66 -0.67
CA HIS A 91 -3.35 -10.64 -2.12
C HIS A 91 -2.68 -9.41 -2.72
N GLY A 92 -1.45 -9.59 -3.21
CA GLY A 92 -0.54 -8.48 -3.49
C GLY A 92 0.30 -8.09 -2.26
N LEU A 93 0.35 -8.94 -1.24
CA LEU A 93 1.03 -8.67 0.03
C LEU A 93 2.52 -8.36 -0.15
N LEU A 94 3.23 -9.17 -0.93
CA LEU A 94 4.67 -9.02 -1.12
C LEU A 94 4.95 -7.95 -2.17
N ILE A 95 4.20 -7.95 -3.27
CA ILE A 95 4.46 -7.03 -4.38
C ILE A 95 4.02 -5.58 -4.09
N CYS A 96 2.94 -5.39 -3.35
CA CYS A 96 2.33 -4.09 -3.10
C CYS A 96 2.40 -3.69 -1.63
N ASP A 97 1.81 -4.48 -0.75
CA ASP A 97 1.47 -4.03 0.60
C ASP A 97 2.69 -3.86 1.49
N LEU A 98 3.46 -4.93 1.66
CA LEU A 98 4.70 -4.88 2.43
C LEU A 98 5.75 -4.00 1.77
N ARG A 99 5.68 -3.82 0.44
CA ARG A 99 6.56 -2.87 -0.26
C ARG A 99 6.25 -1.43 0.14
N ALA A 100 4.97 -1.05 0.25
CA ALA A 100 4.57 0.27 0.73
C ALA A 100 4.90 0.44 2.22
N VAL A 101 4.63 -0.57 3.06
CA VAL A 101 4.98 -0.56 4.49
C VAL A 101 6.49 -0.36 4.70
N ALA A 102 7.30 -1.07 3.91
CA ALA A 102 8.75 -1.01 4.02
C ALA A 102 9.31 0.39 3.71
N MET A 103 8.56 1.28 3.06
CA MET A 103 9.03 2.66 2.84
C MET A 103 8.96 3.52 4.09
N VAL A 104 8.26 3.10 5.15
CA VAL A 104 8.03 3.89 6.37
C VAL A 104 8.38 3.15 7.66
N ALA A 105 8.43 1.81 7.63
CA ALA A 105 8.75 0.97 8.78
C ALA A 105 9.61 -0.22 8.33
N ASP A 106 10.48 -0.73 9.20
CA ASP A 106 11.25 -1.95 8.90
C ASP A 106 10.31 -3.17 8.79
N VAL A 107 10.54 -4.01 7.77
CA VAL A 107 9.79 -5.26 7.57
C VAL A 107 10.73 -6.43 7.86
N PRO A 108 10.55 -7.13 9.00
CA PRO A 108 11.43 -8.21 9.39
C PRO A 108 11.36 -9.40 8.41
N ASP A 109 12.49 -10.07 8.18
CA ASP A 109 12.55 -11.29 7.37
C ASP A 109 11.63 -12.39 7.90
N SER A 110 11.41 -12.43 9.20
CA SER A 110 10.48 -13.37 9.82
C SER A 110 9.01 -13.12 9.43
N VAL A 111 8.65 -11.90 9.04
CA VAL A 111 7.33 -11.59 8.47
C VAL A 111 7.30 -12.06 7.03
N VAL A 112 8.27 -11.64 6.22
CA VAL A 112 8.36 -11.97 4.79
C VAL A 112 8.35 -13.49 4.55
N ARG A 113 9.15 -14.26 5.30
CA ARG A 113 9.23 -15.73 5.14
C ARG A 113 7.95 -16.49 5.53
N ARG A 114 7.07 -15.86 6.32
CA ARG A 114 5.75 -16.42 6.68
C ARG A 114 4.63 -15.87 5.79
N SER A 115 4.95 -15.03 4.81
CA SER A 115 3.98 -14.43 3.92
C SER A 115 3.71 -15.30 2.69
N VAL A 116 2.43 -15.48 2.39
CA VAL A 116 1.91 -16.08 1.17
C VAL A 116 1.16 -15.00 0.41
N ASP A 117 1.65 -14.68 -0.78
CA ASP A 117 1.01 -13.77 -1.72
C ASP A 117 0.23 -14.57 -2.78
N THR A 118 -1.09 -14.53 -2.67
CA THR A 118 -2.00 -15.24 -3.58
C THR A 118 -2.03 -14.63 -4.97
N LEU A 119 -1.75 -13.34 -5.12
CA LEU A 119 -1.67 -12.66 -6.42
C LEU A 119 -0.42 -13.11 -7.18
N ALA A 120 0.71 -13.18 -6.48
CA ALA A 120 1.96 -13.67 -7.07
C ALA A 120 1.83 -15.12 -7.58
N LEU A 121 1.25 -16.01 -6.76
CA LEU A 121 0.96 -17.38 -7.17
C LEU A 121 0.07 -17.42 -8.42
N ALA A 122 -1.03 -16.65 -8.43
CA ALA A 122 -1.95 -16.60 -9.57
C ALA A 122 -1.26 -16.14 -10.86
N HIS A 123 -0.40 -15.12 -10.78
CA HIS A 123 0.37 -14.66 -11.93
C HIS A 123 1.34 -15.70 -12.46
N ARG A 124 2.08 -16.37 -11.56
CA ARG A 124 3.01 -17.44 -11.94
C ARG A 124 2.29 -18.59 -12.64
N LEU A 125 1.17 -19.03 -12.10
CA LEU A 125 0.37 -20.14 -12.64
C LEU A 125 -0.28 -19.81 -14.00
N ARG A 126 -0.66 -18.55 -14.21
CA ARG A 126 -1.21 -18.09 -15.48
C ARG A 126 -0.14 -17.95 -16.59
N GLY A 127 1.13 -17.77 -16.22
CA GLY A 127 2.24 -17.67 -17.17
C GLY A 127 2.39 -16.29 -17.84
N GLY A 128 1.96 -15.19 -17.19
CA GLY A 128 2.00 -13.85 -17.79
C GLY A 128 2.45 -12.74 -16.85
N SER A 129 2.97 -11.65 -17.44
CA SER A 129 3.27 -10.39 -16.74
C SER A 129 1.98 -9.66 -16.33
N TYR A 130 2.03 -9.05 -15.15
CA TYR A 130 0.94 -8.41 -14.41
C TYR A 130 -0.19 -7.75 -15.25
N SER A 131 -1.44 -8.13 -14.95
CA SER A 131 -2.53 -7.25 -14.44
C SER A 131 -3.97 -7.56 -14.90
N THR A 132 -4.23 -8.62 -15.68
CA THR A 132 -5.61 -8.93 -16.13
C THR A 132 -6.18 -10.21 -15.52
N GLY A 133 -7.34 -10.15 -14.85
CA GLY A 133 -8.08 -11.35 -14.46
C GLY A 133 -7.63 -12.09 -13.19
N CYS A 134 -6.53 -11.66 -12.56
CA CYS A 134 -6.00 -12.27 -11.32
C CYS A 134 -6.21 -11.39 -10.08
N GLY A 135 -6.91 -10.25 -10.18
CA GLY A 135 -7.21 -9.43 -9.00
C GLY A 135 -8.22 -10.12 -8.08
N LEU A 136 -8.25 -9.75 -6.80
CA LEU A 136 -9.13 -10.37 -5.79
C LEU A 136 -10.59 -10.45 -6.25
N SER A 137 -11.11 -9.41 -6.90
CA SER A 137 -12.47 -9.39 -7.45
C SER A 137 -12.69 -10.46 -8.53
N ASP A 138 -11.74 -10.60 -9.46
CA ASP A 138 -11.83 -11.58 -10.54
C ASP A 138 -11.70 -13.00 -9.99
N LEU A 139 -10.72 -13.24 -9.11
CA LEU A 139 -10.53 -14.56 -8.50
C LEU A 139 -11.72 -14.95 -7.61
N ALA A 140 -12.28 -14.03 -6.84
CA ALA A 140 -13.48 -14.29 -6.05
C ALA A 140 -14.68 -14.65 -6.94
N ARG A 141 -14.86 -13.93 -8.06
CA ARG A 141 -15.93 -14.25 -9.01
C ARG A 141 -15.77 -15.65 -9.59
N GLU A 142 -14.58 -15.99 -10.06
CA GLU A 142 -14.35 -17.27 -10.75
C GLU A 142 -14.30 -18.48 -9.82
N ASN A 143 -13.83 -18.33 -8.57
CA ASN A 143 -13.67 -19.47 -7.65
C ASN A 143 -14.81 -19.60 -6.63
N LEU A 144 -15.46 -18.48 -6.28
CA LEU A 144 -16.53 -18.44 -5.26
C LEU A 144 -17.89 -18.06 -5.83
N GLY A 145 -17.97 -17.56 -7.07
CA GLY A 145 -19.21 -16.97 -7.61
C GLY A 145 -19.57 -15.61 -7.01
N VAL A 146 -18.68 -15.03 -6.20
CA VAL A 146 -18.96 -13.80 -5.44
C VAL A 146 -18.56 -12.58 -6.25
N HIS A 147 -19.50 -11.66 -6.45
CA HIS A 147 -19.25 -10.37 -7.08
C HIS A 147 -18.88 -9.34 -6.03
N ARG A 148 -17.59 -9.00 -5.95
CA ARG A 148 -17.10 -7.97 -5.05
C ARG A 148 -17.58 -6.59 -5.47
N ARG A 149 -18.40 -5.93 -4.64
CA ARG A 149 -18.86 -4.55 -4.85
C ARG A 149 -17.85 -3.56 -4.24
N LYS A 150 -16.72 -3.32 -4.90
CA LYS A 150 -15.89 -2.15 -4.55
C LYS A 150 -16.50 -0.93 -5.26
N PRO A 151 -16.87 0.16 -4.55
CA PRO A 151 -17.33 1.38 -5.21
C PRO A 151 -16.28 1.80 -6.24
N HIS A 152 -16.69 1.87 -7.51
CA HIS A 152 -15.85 2.43 -8.55
C HIS A 152 -15.74 3.93 -8.26
N VAL A 153 -14.66 4.33 -7.62
CA VAL A 153 -14.27 5.74 -7.57
C VAL A 153 -13.94 6.12 -9.02
N PRO A 154 -14.71 7.02 -9.67
CA PRO A 154 -14.54 7.30 -11.08
C PRO A 154 -13.10 7.75 -11.42
N ASP A 155 -12.59 7.22 -12.53
CA ASP A 155 -11.26 7.49 -13.11
C ASP A 155 -11.01 8.97 -13.49
N MET A 156 -11.94 9.89 -13.26
CA MET A 156 -11.93 11.23 -13.85
C MET A 156 -11.17 12.32 -13.07
N LEU A 157 -10.43 11.98 -12.01
CA LEU A 157 -9.57 12.95 -11.31
C LEU A 157 -8.10 12.91 -11.74
N SER A 158 -7.71 12.00 -12.63
CA SER A 158 -6.30 11.81 -13.03
C SER A 158 -6.02 12.19 -14.49
N GLY A 159 -6.38 13.42 -14.86
CA GLY A 159 -6.00 13.98 -16.17
C GLY A 159 -6.01 15.51 -16.26
N SER A 160 -6.51 16.19 -15.22
CA SER A 160 -6.45 17.65 -15.16
C SER A 160 -5.06 18.08 -14.69
N ARG A 161 -4.52 19.15 -15.31
CA ARG A 161 -3.35 19.90 -14.82
C ARG A 161 -3.56 20.52 -13.42
N SER A 162 -4.74 20.36 -12.82
CA SER A 162 -5.01 20.74 -11.44
C SER A 162 -4.39 19.73 -10.48
N SER A 163 -3.57 20.21 -9.55
CA SER A 163 -2.89 19.51 -8.45
C SER A 163 -3.83 18.89 -7.40
N ASP A 164 -5.06 18.59 -7.80
CA ASP A 164 -6.22 18.89 -6.99
C ASP A 164 -7.05 17.61 -6.85
N PHE A 165 -6.67 16.91 -5.78
CA PHE A 165 -7.51 16.12 -4.88
C PHE A 165 -7.50 14.59 -5.00
N ARG A 166 -7.21 14.03 -3.84
CA ARG A 166 -7.01 12.62 -3.51
C ARG A 166 -8.36 11.97 -3.20
N VAL A 167 -8.48 10.65 -3.34
CA VAL A 167 -9.69 9.93 -2.91
C VAL A 167 -9.30 8.88 -1.89
N GLY A 168 -9.72 9.04 -0.65
CA GLY A 168 -9.65 8.00 0.36
C GLY A 168 -10.65 6.88 0.04
N ARG A 169 -10.26 5.62 0.25
CA ARG A 169 -11.17 4.46 0.18
C ARG A 169 -12.02 4.32 1.46
N GLY A 170 -12.41 5.44 2.07
CA GLY A 170 -13.00 5.48 3.41
C GLY A 170 -14.28 4.64 3.58
N ASP A 171 -14.97 4.32 2.50
CA ASP A 171 -16.28 3.65 2.52
C ASP A 171 -16.20 2.09 2.48
N HIS A 172 -15.00 1.48 2.41
CA HIS A 172 -14.83 0.01 2.44
C HIS A 172 -13.99 -0.41 3.65
N ASP A 173 -14.39 -1.47 4.35
CA ASP A 173 -13.61 -2.05 5.46
C ASP A 173 -12.57 -3.05 4.91
N PRO A 174 -11.26 -2.87 5.12
CA PRO A 174 -10.25 -3.81 4.63
C PRO A 174 -10.39 -5.22 5.23
N ARG A 175 -11.08 -5.38 6.37
CA ARG A 175 -11.38 -6.70 6.95
C ARG A 175 -12.33 -7.52 6.07
N GLU A 176 -13.20 -6.87 5.29
CA GLU A 176 -14.06 -7.56 4.33
C GLU A 176 -13.24 -8.18 3.19
N ASP A 177 -12.19 -7.49 2.74
CA ASP A 177 -11.27 -8.01 1.72
C ASP A 177 -10.42 -9.15 2.28
N ALA A 178 -9.90 -9.01 3.51
CA ALA A 178 -9.19 -10.08 4.19
C ALA A 178 -10.09 -11.33 4.41
N THR A 179 -11.37 -11.13 4.72
CA THR A 179 -12.36 -12.22 4.84
C THR A 179 -12.64 -12.88 3.49
N LEU A 180 -12.83 -12.09 2.42
CA LEU A 180 -13.03 -12.63 1.08
C LEU A 180 -11.79 -13.42 0.62
N LEU A 181 -10.60 -12.93 0.93
CA LEU A 181 -9.34 -13.62 0.68
C LEU A 181 -9.26 -14.93 1.47
N MET A 182 -9.70 -14.97 2.73
CA MET A 182 -9.79 -16.22 3.49
C MET A 182 -10.63 -17.26 2.77
N LEU A 183 -11.83 -16.87 2.31
CA LEU A 183 -12.73 -17.78 1.59
C LEU A 183 -12.12 -18.25 0.28
N LEU A 184 -11.47 -17.34 -0.47
CA LEU A 184 -10.79 -17.65 -1.71
C LEU A 184 -9.63 -18.64 -1.49
N TRP A 185 -8.76 -18.35 -0.52
CA TRP A 185 -7.63 -19.20 -0.15
C TRP A 185 -8.13 -20.58 0.28
N GLN A 186 -9.15 -20.66 1.14
CA GLN A 186 -9.74 -21.92 1.58
C GLN A 186 -10.24 -22.73 0.38
N LYS A 187 -11.00 -22.09 -0.53
CA LYS A 187 -11.51 -22.75 -1.73
C LYS A 187 -10.37 -23.34 -2.55
N ILE A 188 -9.35 -22.54 -2.86
CA ILE A 188 -8.19 -22.95 -3.67
C ILE A 188 -7.43 -24.10 -2.99
N ALA A 189 -7.14 -23.97 -1.69
CA ALA A 189 -6.38 -24.96 -0.93
C ALA A 189 -7.13 -26.31 -0.85
N THR A 190 -8.45 -26.27 -0.66
CA THR A 190 -9.28 -27.48 -0.55
C THR A 190 -9.55 -28.12 -1.91
N THR A 191 -9.91 -27.35 -2.94
CA THR A 191 -10.21 -27.92 -4.27
C THR A 191 -8.97 -28.22 -5.10
N ARG A 192 -7.81 -27.68 -4.70
CA ARG A 192 -6.54 -27.76 -5.44
C ARG A 192 -6.70 -27.31 -6.89
N ALA A 193 -7.46 -26.23 -7.08
CA ALA A 193 -7.66 -25.62 -8.38
C ALA A 193 -7.74 -24.11 -8.22
N LEU A 194 -7.21 -23.38 -9.20
CA LEU A 194 -7.33 -21.93 -9.30
C LEU A 194 -7.92 -21.58 -10.65
N ALA A 195 -9.02 -20.82 -10.66
CA ALA A 195 -9.58 -20.20 -11.85
C ALA A 195 -9.32 -18.68 -11.86
N TRP A 196 -9.18 -18.08 -13.03
CA TRP A 196 -9.00 -16.64 -13.22
C TRP A 196 -9.84 -16.10 -14.37
N GLY A 197 -10.17 -14.82 -14.31
CA GLY A 197 -11.05 -14.16 -15.26
C GLY A 197 -10.35 -13.72 -16.54
N ASP A 198 -11.15 -13.16 -17.44
CA ASP A 198 -10.70 -12.47 -18.65
C ASP A 198 -10.13 -11.06 -18.37
N GLY A 199 -10.46 -10.48 -17.21
CA GLY A 199 -10.00 -9.16 -16.80
C GLY A 199 -10.71 -8.05 -17.58
N PHE A 200 -11.57 -7.30 -16.89
CA PHE A 200 -12.49 -6.30 -17.45
C PHE A 200 -11.87 -5.21 -18.34
N THR A 201 -10.54 -5.03 -18.34
CA THR A 201 -9.89 -3.84 -18.93
C THR A 201 -8.72 -4.10 -19.89
N ALA A 202 -8.30 -5.35 -20.16
CA ALA A 202 -7.21 -5.59 -21.13
C ALA A 202 -7.11 -7.02 -21.72
N GLY A 203 -8.23 -7.72 -21.96
CA GLY A 203 -8.27 -8.86 -22.89
C GLY A 203 -7.47 -10.12 -22.47
N GLY A 204 -7.41 -10.43 -21.17
CA GLY A 204 -6.86 -11.70 -20.70
C GLY A 204 -7.74 -12.89 -21.10
N ARG A 205 -7.15 -14.08 -21.29
CA ARG A 205 -7.93 -15.32 -21.43
C ARG A 205 -8.32 -15.84 -20.06
N LYS A 206 -9.62 -16.03 -19.85
CA LYS A 206 -10.16 -16.84 -18.76
C LYS A 206 -9.50 -18.21 -18.77
N GLY A 207 -9.20 -18.75 -17.59
CA GLY A 207 -8.52 -20.03 -17.49
C GLY A 207 -8.61 -20.61 -16.10
N SER A 208 -8.11 -21.83 -15.97
CA SER A 208 -7.99 -22.52 -14.71
C SER A 208 -6.83 -23.52 -14.76
N VAL A 209 -6.28 -23.84 -13.60
CA VAL A 209 -5.20 -24.82 -13.47
C VAL A 209 -5.41 -25.65 -12.21
N ALA A 210 -5.04 -26.93 -12.28
CA ALA A 210 -4.91 -27.78 -11.11
C ALA A 210 -3.62 -27.43 -10.34
N LEU A 211 -3.70 -27.39 -9.02
CA LEU A 211 -2.55 -27.16 -8.16
C LEU A 211 -1.79 -28.46 -7.91
N THR A 212 -0.47 -28.40 -8.07
CA THR A 212 0.42 -29.49 -7.67
C THR A 212 0.55 -29.54 -6.15
N VAL A 213 1.22 -30.58 -5.65
CA VAL A 213 1.54 -30.67 -4.22
C VAL A 213 2.39 -29.49 -3.79
N GLU A 214 3.40 -29.07 -4.58
CA GLU A 214 4.25 -27.93 -4.21
C GLU A 214 3.44 -26.63 -4.04
N HIS A 215 2.48 -26.36 -4.93
CA HIS A 215 1.62 -25.17 -4.81
C HIS A 215 0.79 -25.19 -3.52
N VAL A 216 0.29 -26.35 -3.11
CA VAL A 216 -0.47 -26.51 -1.85
C VAL A 216 0.46 -26.36 -0.64
N GLU A 217 1.70 -26.84 -0.74
CA GLU A 217 2.71 -26.67 0.32
C GLU A 217 3.16 -25.22 0.48
N GLU A 218 3.24 -24.45 -0.61
CA GLU A 218 3.42 -22.99 -0.57
C GLU A 218 2.23 -22.29 0.10
N LEU A 219 1.00 -22.59 -0.33
CA LEU A 219 -0.21 -21.97 0.22
C LEU A 219 -0.40 -22.23 1.71
N THR A 220 0.09 -23.37 2.20
CA THR A 220 -0.02 -23.81 3.60
C THR A 220 1.26 -23.54 4.41
N GLY A 221 2.24 -22.86 3.83
CA GLY A 221 3.47 -22.44 4.51
C GLY A 221 4.43 -23.56 4.88
N LYS A 222 4.27 -24.75 4.30
CA LYS A 222 5.25 -25.85 4.41
C LYS A 222 6.50 -25.55 3.58
N GLN A 223 6.32 -24.86 2.46
CA GLN A 223 7.38 -24.35 1.61
C GLN A 223 7.26 -22.82 1.53
N PRO A 224 8.36 -22.06 1.61
CA PRO A 224 8.32 -20.63 1.35
C PRO A 224 8.01 -20.36 -0.12
N GLN A 225 7.27 -19.29 -0.41
CA GLN A 225 7.10 -18.82 -1.77
C GLN A 225 8.41 -18.25 -2.32
N THR A 226 8.68 -18.51 -3.60
CA THR A 226 9.85 -17.96 -4.29
C THR A 226 9.90 -16.42 -4.23
N GLU A 227 8.75 -15.75 -4.24
CA GLU A 227 8.64 -14.30 -4.10
C GLU A 227 9.10 -13.78 -2.75
N ALA A 228 8.83 -14.53 -1.67
CA ALA A 228 9.29 -14.17 -0.33
C ALA A 228 10.81 -14.25 -0.22
N ASP A 229 11.43 -15.30 -0.78
CA ASP A 229 12.89 -15.47 -0.77
C ASP A 229 13.61 -14.40 -1.59
N ARG A 230 13.00 -14.00 -2.71
CA ARG A 230 13.55 -12.97 -3.60
C ARG A 230 13.15 -11.55 -3.20
N TRP A 231 12.30 -11.38 -2.19
CA TRP A 231 11.63 -10.11 -1.93
C TRP A 231 12.61 -8.95 -1.73
N ARG A 232 13.59 -9.08 -0.81
CA ARG A 232 14.59 -8.02 -0.58
C ARG A 232 15.45 -7.74 -1.80
N SER A 233 15.89 -8.78 -2.52
CA SER A 233 16.67 -8.61 -3.75
C SER A 233 15.85 -8.00 -4.89
N GLY A 234 14.57 -8.33 -4.98
CA GLY A 234 13.62 -7.80 -5.95
C GLY A 234 13.34 -6.33 -5.68
N LEU A 235 13.05 -5.98 -4.42
CA LEU A 235 12.95 -4.59 -4.00
C LEU A 235 14.22 -3.80 -4.36
N ARG A 236 15.41 -4.39 -4.13
CA ARG A 236 16.71 -3.84 -4.53
C ARG A 236 16.86 -3.59 -6.02
N ALA A 237 16.42 -4.54 -6.84
CA ALA A 237 16.54 -4.48 -8.30
C ALA A 237 15.48 -3.57 -8.95
N GLU A 238 14.24 -3.60 -8.45
CA GLU A 238 13.09 -2.85 -8.98
C GLU A 238 13.07 -1.37 -8.56
N GLY A 239 13.94 -0.95 -7.64
CA GLY A 239 14.21 0.47 -7.41
C GLY A 239 14.77 1.19 -8.65
N ILE A 240 15.20 0.45 -9.67
CA ILE A 240 15.69 1.00 -10.94
C ILE A 240 14.50 1.33 -11.85
N TYR A 241 14.07 2.59 -11.87
CA TYR A 241 13.14 3.06 -12.90
C TYR A 241 13.84 3.05 -14.28
N ARG A 242 13.22 2.42 -15.27
CA ARG A 242 13.60 2.52 -16.69
C ARG A 242 12.60 3.43 -17.38
N ASP A 243 13.05 4.60 -17.86
CA ASP A 243 12.22 5.43 -18.73
C ASP A 243 12.40 4.96 -20.18
N THR A 244 11.33 4.47 -20.79
CA THR A 244 11.31 4.14 -22.23
C THR A 244 10.93 5.37 -23.03
N ALA A 245 11.93 6.13 -23.49
CA ALA A 245 11.90 6.89 -24.76
C ALA A 245 13.27 7.52 -25.11
N ASN A 246 14.04 8.00 -24.12
CA ASN A 246 15.20 8.89 -24.39
C ASN A 246 16.54 8.44 -23.76
N GLY A 247 16.72 7.14 -23.48
CA GLY A 247 18.04 6.56 -23.19
C GLY A 247 18.72 6.98 -21.88
N GLN A 248 18.16 7.90 -21.08
CA GLN A 248 18.71 8.23 -19.77
C GLN A 248 18.14 7.31 -18.70
N VAL A 249 18.93 6.27 -18.37
CA VAL A 249 18.72 5.42 -17.20
C VAL A 249 19.10 6.21 -15.95
N ARG A 250 18.12 6.77 -15.23
CA ARG A 250 18.36 7.23 -13.85
C ARG A 250 18.03 6.10 -12.89
N ALA A 251 19.05 5.31 -12.58
CA ALA A 251 19.00 4.33 -11.51
C ALA A 251 18.95 5.06 -10.15
N GLN A 252 17.81 5.04 -9.47
CA GLN A 252 17.71 5.50 -8.09
C GLN A 252 17.61 4.29 -7.16
N ARG A 253 18.73 3.95 -6.52
CA ARG A 253 18.71 3.02 -5.39
C ARG A 253 18.05 3.73 -4.21
N LEU A 254 16.75 3.60 -4.02
CA LEU A 254 16.19 3.65 -2.67
C LEU A 254 15.06 2.67 -2.54
N ILE A 255 15.32 1.76 -1.64
CA ILE A 255 14.52 0.59 -1.43
C ILE A 255 13.92 0.77 -0.07
N ALA A 256 12.70 0.31 0.05
CA ALA A 256 12.02 0.03 1.29
C ALA A 256 12.86 -0.83 2.30
N ALA A 257 13.97 -1.42 1.85
CA ALA A 257 14.86 -2.25 2.67
C ALA A 257 15.92 -1.46 3.46
N ASP A 258 16.28 -0.24 3.02
CA ASP A 258 17.36 0.55 3.60
C ASP A 258 16.90 2.03 3.66
N LEU A 259 16.15 2.38 4.72
CA LEU A 259 15.55 3.70 4.91
C LEU A 259 16.64 4.79 5.06
N PRO A 260 16.63 5.87 4.24
CA PRO A 260 17.66 6.91 4.29
C PRO A 260 17.45 7.86 5.47
N SER A 261 18.52 8.42 6.06
CA SER A 261 18.42 9.36 7.19
C SER A 261 17.42 10.51 6.97
N LEU A 262 16.52 10.75 7.91
CA LEU A 262 15.46 11.76 7.80
C LEU A 262 15.87 13.19 8.19
N ALA A 263 17.15 13.44 8.49
CA ALA A 263 17.61 14.72 9.05
C ALA A 263 17.12 15.95 8.27
N VAL A 264 17.13 15.89 6.93
CA VAL A 264 16.68 17.01 6.07
C VAL A 264 15.17 17.23 6.14
N ILE A 265 14.37 16.16 6.24
CA ILE A 265 12.91 16.27 6.37
C ILE A 265 12.55 16.74 7.79
N ARG A 266 13.33 16.31 8.78
CA ARG A 266 13.19 16.72 10.18
C ARG A 266 13.41 18.22 10.37
N ASP A 267 14.44 18.80 9.74
CA ASP A 267 14.65 20.27 9.74
C ASP A 267 13.43 21.03 9.20
N VAL A 268 12.84 20.55 8.09
CA VAL A 268 11.59 21.15 7.55
C VAL A 268 10.45 21.03 8.55
N ALA A 269 10.27 19.88 9.19
CA ALA A 269 9.23 19.68 10.21
C ALA A 269 9.43 20.60 11.41
N GLU A 270 10.66 20.72 11.93
CA GLU A 270 11.00 21.57 13.08
C GLU A 270 10.74 23.06 12.80
N ARG A 271 11.07 23.55 11.60
CA ARG A 271 10.73 24.92 11.17
C ARG A 271 9.22 25.17 11.16
N LEU A 272 8.44 24.20 10.67
CA LEU A 272 6.99 24.31 10.64
C LEU A 272 6.37 24.21 12.04
N GLN A 273 6.95 23.41 12.94
CA GLN A 273 6.55 23.34 14.36
C GLN A 273 6.83 24.65 15.08
N ALA A 274 8.00 25.26 14.86
CA ALA A 274 8.35 26.57 15.40
C ALA A 274 7.40 27.69 14.92
N ALA A 275 6.91 27.58 13.69
CA ALA A 275 5.90 28.48 13.12
C ALA A 275 4.46 28.18 13.57
N GLY A 276 4.24 27.17 14.42
CA GLY A 276 2.91 26.75 14.87
C GLY A 276 2.02 26.17 13.76
N LEU A 277 2.63 25.67 12.68
CA LEU A 277 1.94 25.09 11.52
C LEU A 277 1.80 23.56 11.59
N LEU A 278 2.56 22.92 12.47
CA LEU A 278 2.47 21.49 12.80
C LEU A 278 2.25 21.31 14.31
N PRO A 279 1.78 20.14 14.78
CA PRO A 279 1.71 19.83 16.20
C PRO A 279 3.06 20.03 16.89
N ALA A 280 3.06 20.60 18.09
CA ALA A 280 4.29 20.87 18.87
C ALA A 280 5.03 19.60 19.31
N VAL A 281 4.38 18.43 19.25
CA VAL A 281 5.00 17.13 19.55
C VAL A 281 5.92 16.74 18.40
N GLN A 282 7.16 16.38 18.71
CA GLN A 282 8.12 15.90 17.73
C GLN A 282 7.53 14.73 16.91
N LEU A 283 7.62 14.83 15.58
CA LEU A 283 7.15 13.78 14.68
C LEU A 283 8.12 12.58 14.69
N SER A 284 7.56 11.37 14.64
CA SER A 284 8.35 10.14 14.54
C SER A 284 8.90 9.93 13.13
N ASP A 285 9.89 9.05 12.98
CA ASP A 285 10.45 8.73 11.66
C ASP A 285 9.40 8.17 10.70
N GLU A 286 8.47 7.35 11.19
CA GLU A 286 7.36 6.85 10.38
C GLU A 286 6.51 8.00 9.84
N GLU A 287 6.21 9.02 10.65
CA GLU A 287 5.41 10.17 10.19
C GLU A 287 6.13 10.98 9.12
N LEU A 288 7.44 11.19 9.29
CA LEU A 288 8.24 11.88 8.31
C LEU A 288 8.32 11.09 6.99
N TYR A 289 8.49 9.76 7.04
CA TYR A 289 8.45 8.92 5.83
C TYR A 289 7.05 8.82 5.22
N THR A 290 6.00 8.78 6.04
CA THR A 290 4.61 8.82 5.58
C THR A 290 4.34 10.12 4.84
N ALA A 291 4.83 11.26 5.33
CA ALA A 291 4.74 12.52 4.58
C ALA A 291 5.41 12.43 3.19
N CYS A 292 6.52 11.72 3.05
CA CYS A 292 7.10 11.44 1.73
C CYS A 292 6.20 10.55 0.85
N GLN A 293 5.53 9.54 1.42
CA GLN A 293 4.52 8.76 0.69
C GLN A 293 3.31 9.60 0.28
N TRP A 294 3.01 10.68 1.00
CA TRP A 294 1.99 11.64 0.62
C TRP A 294 2.39 12.49 -0.61
N MET A 295 3.62 12.41 -1.11
CA MET A 295 4.06 13.09 -2.33
C MET A 295 3.72 12.27 -3.59
N SER A 296 3.97 12.82 -4.79
CA SER A 296 3.86 12.00 -6.00
C SER A 296 4.93 10.90 -6.02
N TYR A 297 4.69 9.77 -6.69
CA TYR A 297 5.68 8.69 -6.81
C TYR A 297 7.07 9.20 -7.22
N GLY A 298 7.14 10.01 -8.29
CA GLY A 298 8.40 10.58 -8.77
C GLY A 298 9.04 11.55 -7.77
N GLN A 299 8.24 12.34 -7.06
CA GLN A 299 8.74 13.25 -6.02
C GLN A 299 9.29 12.50 -4.80
N ASN A 300 8.57 11.47 -4.33
CA ASN A 300 9.00 10.62 -3.22
C ASN A 300 10.35 9.96 -3.52
N LEU A 301 10.50 9.41 -4.73
CA LEU A 301 11.77 8.85 -5.19
C LEU A 301 12.89 9.90 -5.28
N ASP A 302 12.62 11.09 -5.82
CA ASP A 302 13.65 12.15 -5.93
C ASP A 302 14.10 12.65 -4.55
N VAL A 303 13.17 12.85 -3.60
CA VAL A 303 13.50 13.19 -2.21
C VAL A 303 14.41 12.14 -1.60
N ARG A 304 14.01 10.87 -1.68
CA ARG A 304 14.78 9.76 -1.15
C ARG A 304 16.17 9.71 -1.80
N SER A 305 16.27 9.83 -3.13
CA SER A 305 17.53 9.76 -3.89
C SER A 305 18.50 10.82 -3.45
N ARG A 306 18.02 12.05 -3.29
CA ARG A 306 18.84 13.15 -2.82
C ARG A 306 19.35 12.90 -1.41
N ILE A 307 18.48 12.47 -0.49
CA ILE A 307 18.87 12.20 0.89
C ILE A 307 19.93 11.08 0.96
N ALA A 308 19.73 9.96 0.26
CA ALA A 308 20.68 8.84 0.28
C ALA A 308 22.05 9.23 -0.30
N GLU A 309 22.07 10.13 -1.27
CA GLU A 309 23.29 10.63 -1.92
C GLU A 309 23.89 11.86 -1.19
N GLY A 310 23.33 12.26 -0.04
CA GLY A 310 23.77 13.44 0.71
C GLY A 310 23.55 14.78 -0.03
N ARG A 311 22.69 14.79 -1.06
CA ARG A 311 22.34 16.00 -1.82
C ARG A 311 21.23 16.78 -1.13
N SER A 312 21.30 18.10 -1.25
CA SER A 312 20.22 18.98 -0.79
C SER A 312 18.95 18.81 -1.61
N LEU A 313 17.81 18.99 -0.94
CA LEU A 313 16.51 19.07 -1.59
C LEU A 313 16.39 20.40 -2.35
N THR A 314 15.79 20.36 -3.55
CA THR A 314 15.45 21.60 -4.27
C THR A 314 14.38 22.38 -3.52
N LYS A 315 14.24 23.67 -3.81
CA LYS A 315 13.16 24.51 -3.24
C LYS A 315 11.78 23.86 -3.43
N ALA A 316 11.47 23.44 -4.66
CA ALA A 316 10.20 22.78 -4.99
C ALA A 316 9.95 21.49 -4.19
N LEU A 317 10.99 20.70 -3.90
CA LEU A 317 10.86 19.50 -3.07
C LEU A 317 10.63 19.86 -1.59
N ARG A 318 11.33 20.87 -1.06
CA ARG A 318 11.11 21.33 0.33
C ARG A 318 9.69 21.85 0.52
N GLU A 319 9.21 22.70 -0.40
CA GLU A 319 7.83 23.18 -0.42
C GLU A 319 6.83 22.02 -0.45
N ARG A 320 7.08 21.02 -1.30
CA ARG A 320 6.19 19.87 -1.40
C ARG A 320 6.20 18.99 -0.15
N ILE A 321 7.35 18.81 0.49
CA ILE A 321 7.46 18.10 1.78
C ILE A 321 6.73 18.85 2.86
N ALA A 322 6.88 20.18 2.95
CA ALA A 322 6.17 21.01 3.91
C ALA A 322 4.65 20.86 3.77
N GLN A 323 4.15 20.88 2.53
CA GLN A 323 2.75 20.60 2.26
C GLN A 323 2.35 19.17 2.70
N ALA A 324 3.15 18.16 2.39
CA ALA A 324 2.81 16.78 2.73
C ALA A 324 2.86 16.49 4.25
N LEU A 325 3.78 17.12 4.99
CA LEU A 325 3.83 17.08 6.45
C LEU A 325 2.55 17.70 7.05
N TRP A 326 2.12 18.85 6.52
CA TRP A 326 0.89 19.48 6.97
C TRP A 326 -0.34 18.60 6.67
N GLU A 327 -0.46 18.10 5.44
CA GLU A 327 -1.60 17.26 5.02
C GLU A 327 -1.70 15.95 5.83
N SER A 328 -0.56 15.33 6.17
CA SER A 328 -0.53 14.08 6.95
C SER A 328 -0.82 14.28 8.44
N THR A 329 -0.65 15.49 8.97
CA THR A 329 -0.91 15.84 10.38
C THR A 329 -2.27 16.50 10.62
N HIS A 330 -2.99 16.87 9.54
CA HIS A 330 -4.33 17.48 9.58
C HIS A 330 -5.36 16.68 8.75
N PRO A 331 -5.54 15.37 9.05
CA PRO A 331 -6.45 14.51 8.28
C PRO A 331 -7.91 14.99 8.32
N GLU A 332 -8.35 15.66 9.38
CA GLU A 332 -9.67 16.25 9.51
C GLU A 332 -9.95 17.33 8.46
N TRP A 333 -8.96 18.16 8.15
CA TRP A 333 -9.10 19.22 7.15
C TRP A 333 -9.20 18.62 5.74
N ILE A 334 -8.38 17.61 5.46
CA ILE A 334 -8.43 16.83 4.22
C ILE A 334 -9.81 16.17 4.03
N ASN A 335 -10.36 15.58 5.09
CA ASN A 335 -11.68 14.94 5.07
C ASN A 335 -12.81 15.95 4.86
N ALA A 336 -12.77 17.11 5.54
CA ALA A 336 -13.74 18.18 5.37
C ALA A 336 -13.78 18.69 3.92
N MET A 337 -12.62 18.88 3.30
CA MET A 337 -12.49 19.24 1.89
C MET A 337 -13.18 18.26 0.95
N PHE A 338 -13.08 16.96 1.22
CA PHE A 338 -13.75 15.93 0.41
C PHE A 338 -15.26 15.94 0.60
N ALA A 339 -15.74 16.04 1.83
CA ALA A 339 -17.16 16.07 2.14
C ALA A 339 -17.86 17.23 1.42
N VAL A 340 -17.29 18.44 1.51
CA VAL A 340 -17.82 19.65 0.90
C VAL A 340 -17.85 19.55 -0.63
N ARG A 341 -16.82 18.98 -1.26
CA ARG A 341 -16.82 18.78 -2.72
C ARG A 341 -17.82 17.77 -3.22
N ARG A 342 -18.04 16.68 -2.48
CA ARG A 342 -19.07 15.69 -2.82
C ARG A 342 -20.44 16.36 -2.88
N GLN A 343 -20.72 17.25 -1.93
CA GLN A 343 -21.95 18.03 -1.83
C GLN A 343 -22.01 19.18 -2.85
N ALA A 344 -20.88 19.79 -3.23
CA ALA A 344 -20.80 20.88 -4.20
C ALA A 344 -21.34 20.50 -5.58
N ARG A 345 -21.36 19.20 -5.92
CA ARG A 345 -21.95 18.68 -7.16
C ARG A 345 -23.46 18.88 -7.24
N THR A 346 -24.11 19.03 -6.09
CA THR A 346 -25.58 19.07 -5.98
C THR A 346 -26.07 20.29 -5.19
N SER A 347 -25.18 21.20 -4.78
CA SER A 347 -25.53 22.36 -3.93
C SER A 347 -24.63 23.56 -4.20
N ALA A 348 -25.26 24.71 -4.50
CA ALA A 348 -24.58 26.00 -4.67
C ALA A 348 -23.90 26.47 -3.38
N LEU A 349 -24.51 26.22 -2.21
CA LEU A 349 -23.91 26.56 -0.92
C LEU A 349 -22.65 25.73 -0.64
N ALA A 350 -22.65 24.45 -1.02
CA ALA A 350 -21.45 23.61 -0.91
C ALA A 350 -20.38 24.01 -1.94
N LEU A 351 -20.76 24.52 -3.11
CA LEU A 351 -19.82 25.09 -4.09
C LEU A 351 -19.10 26.33 -3.54
N MET A 352 -19.83 27.26 -2.91
CA MET A 352 -19.25 28.43 -2.25
C MET A 352 -18.26 28.01 -1.14
N LYS A 353 -18.68 27.10 -0.25
CA LYS A 353 -17.78 26.54 0.78
C LYS A 353 -16.55 25.86 0.19
N SER A 354 -16.69 25.17 -0.94
CA SER A 354 -15.55 24.57 -1.63
C SER A 354 -14.57 25.62 -2.14
N GLN A 355 -15.04 26.80 -2.56
CA GLN A 355 -14.16 27.89 -3.01
C GLN A 355 -13.44 28.54 -1.84
N GLU A 356 -14.13 28.74 -0.71
CA GLU A 356 -13.54 29.25 0.54
C GLU A 356 -12.39 28.35 1.02
N LEU A 357 -12.61 27.04 1.05
CA LEU A 357 -11.58 26.08 1.47
C LEU A 357 -10.38 26.05 0.50
N VAL A 358 -10.57 26.28 -0.80
CA VAL A 358 -9.47 26.40 -1.78
C VAL A 358 -8.64 27.67 -1.54
N GLN A 359 -9.29 28.78 -1.20
CA GLN A 359 -8.59 30.00 -0.82
C GLN A 359 -7.82 29.82 0.48
N GLU A 360 -8.43 29.17 1.47
CA GLU A 360 -7.78 28.82 2.74
C GLU A 360 -6.55 27.92 2.51
N GLN A 361 -6.67 26.90 1.66
CA GLN A 361 -5.55 26.04 1.27
C GLN A 361 -4.39 26.84 0.70
N SER A 362 -4.68 27.83 -0.14
CA SER A 362 -3.68 28.69 -0.77
C SER A 362 -2.96 29.55 0.29
N ARG A 363 -3.69 30.07 1.28
CA ARG A 363 -3.11 30.80 2.42
C ARG A 363 -2.24 29.90 3.29
N ILE A 364 -2.69 28.67 3.57
CA ILE A 364 -1.92 27.67 4.31
C ILE A 364 -0.61 27.38 3.58
N ARG A 365 -0.66 27.11 2.26
CA ARG A 365 0.55 26.87 1.45
C ARG A 365 1.53 28.04 1.50
N ALA A 366 1.04 29.27 1.37
CA ALA A 366 1.88 30.46 1.47
C ALA A 366 2.59 30.55 2.84
N ARG A 367 1.88 30.26 3.94
CA ARG A 367 2.45 30.23 5.29
C ARG A 367 3.49 29.12 5.44
N LEU A 368 3.21 27.91 4.94
CA LEU A 368 4.14 26.80 4.95
C LEU A 368 5.45 27.15 4.22
N PHE A 369 5.35 27.78 3.04
CA PHE A 369 6.51 28.13 2.23
C PHE A 369 7.34 29.26 2.87
N ALA A 370 6.68 30.26 3.44
CA ALA A 370 7.38 31.32 4.17
C ALA A 370 8.15 30.77 5.38
N ALA A 371 7.57 29.82 6.13
CA ALA A 371 8.20 29.23 7.31
C ALA A 371 9.47 28.42 6.99
N ILE A 372 9.55 27.79 5.82
CA ILE A 372 10.71 26.96 5.43
C ILE A 372 11.78 27.73 4.64
N ASP A 373 11.45 28.92 4.13
CA ASP A 373 12.39 29.81 3.44
C ASP A 373 13.08 30.80 4.39
N THR A 374 12.64 30.90 5.64
CA THR A 374 13.29 31.73 6.67
C THR A 374 14.53 30.97 7.21
N PRO A 375 15.74 31.56 7.20
CA PRO A 375 17.00 30.88 7.53
C PRO A 375 17.06 30.30 8.94
#